data_AF-A0A1H7MHN5-F1
#
_entry.id   AF-A0A1H7MHN5-F1
#
_cell.length_a   1.000
_cell.length_b   1.000
_cell.length_c   1.000
_cell.angle_alpha   90.00
_cell.angle_beta   90.00
_cell.angle_gamma   90.00
#
_symmetry.space_group_name_H-M   'P 1'
#
loop_
_entity.id
_entity.type
_entity.pdbx_description
1 polymer ?
#
loop_
_entity_poly.entity_id
_entity_poly.type
_entity_poly.pdbx_seq_one_letter_code
_entity_poly.pdbx_strand_id
1 'polypeptide(L)'
;MNTVYGKISPMNAITADMTSTLGGKDIQIPSDIPHGDMPGDKIEIGESHIAKAKTIFPRLLEELTKVTAANPYGRAVITVCGGSGVGKSEIASLLSYMLEESGIGSYTMSGDNYPHRIPMYNDAERLHTFRQCAIRGMVDGGAMNAENLKKVQEWQEQGDDANAEHAKENPWFSSYLEAGKKGLSEYLGTPAETDFAEVDSILAAFKDGADKLWLKRMGRDECTLWYDEVDMSKKQVLIIEWTHGNTDCMKEVDIPILLNSTPQETLEHRRSRARDGKVDSPFTMMVLELEQNKLMAQAHKAKIIVSKQGEIISYDDYKKLMGI
;
A
#
# COMPACT_ATOMS: atom_id res chain seq x y z
N MET A 1 11.94 11.75 14.33
CA MET A 1 12.22 12.49 13.07
C MET A 1 12.45 13.97 13.39
N ASN A 2 13.05 14.75 12.48
CA ASN A 2 13.06 16.21 12.60
C ASN A 2 11.61 16.71 12.79
N THR A 3 11.36 17.43 13.88
CA THR A 3 10.06 18.03 14.20
C THR A 3 10.09 19.54 14.03
N VAL A 4 11.22 20.10 13.58
CA VAL A 4 11.42 21.53 13.44
C VAL A 4 11.60 21.84 11.95
N TYR A 5 10.50 22.28 11.36
CA TYR A 5 10.44 22.73 9.97
C TYR A 5 10.15 24.23 9.92
N GLY A 6 10.67 24.90 8.89
CA GLY A 6 10.11 26.18 8.50
C GLY A 6 8.65 25.98 8.11
N LYS A 7 7.82 27.02 8.23
CA LYS A 7 6.43 26.93 7.84
C LYS A 7 6.15 27.85 6.66
N ILE A 8 5.41 27.32 5.68
CA ILE A 8 4.86 28.15 4.62
C ILE A 8 3.87 29.16 5.22
N SER A 9 3.66 30.26 4.51
CA SER A 9 2.56 31.17 4.85
C SER A 9 1.22 30.45 4.62
N PRO A 10 0.18 30.75 5.41
CA PRO A 10 -1.18 30.31 5.11
C PRO A 10 -1.52 30.57 3.65
N MET A 11 -1.94 29.53 2.94
CA MET A 11 -2.29 29.59 1.52
C MET A 11 -3.80 29.60 1.34
N ASN A 12 -4.26 30.17 0.22
CA ASN A 12 -5.66 30.03 -0.17
C ASN A 12 -5.93 28.56 -0.54
N ALA A 13 -7.02 28.03 -0.01
CA ALA A 13 -7.50 26.70 -0.34
C ALA A 13 -7.82 26.54 -1.83
N ILE A 14 -7.87 25.30 -2.29
CA ILE A 14 -8.37 24.98 -3.63
C ILE A 14 -9.87 25.35 -3.64
N THR A 15 -10.28 26.17 -4.61
CA THR A 15 -11.66 26.67 -4.70
C THR A 15 -12.52 25.80 -5.62
N ALA A 16 -13.83 25.78 -5.40
CA ALA A 16 -14.77 25.04 -6.23
C ALA A 16 -14.73 25.47 -7.71
N ASP A 17 -14.48 26.76 -7.98
CA ASP A 17 -14.34 27.32 -9.33
C ASP A 17 -13.11 26.76 -10.07
N MET A 18 -11.98 26.63 -9.35
CA MET A 18 -10.79 25.94 -9.86
C MET A 18 -11.14 24.47 -10.15
N THR A 19 -11.78 23.76 -9.22
CA THR A 19 -12.16 22.35 -9.42
C THR A 19 -13.08 22.14 -10.64
N SER A 20 -14.11 22.97 -10.83
CA SER A 20 -15.00 22.86 -12.00
C SER A 20 -14.27 23.13 -13.32
N THR A 21 -13.31 24.05 -13.32
CA THR A 21 -12.49 24.37 -14.49
C THR A 21 -11.49 23.25 -14.81
N LEU A 22 -10.93 22.62 -13.77
CA LEU A 22 -9.90 21.60 -13.88
C LEU A 22 -10.48 20.20 -14.19
N GLY A 23 -11.65 19.85 -13.65
CA GLY A 23 -12.28 18.55 -13.86
C GLY A 23 -12.71 18.28 -15.30
N GLY A 24 -12.86 19.31 -16.13
CA GLY A 24 -13.15 19.21 -17.56
C GLY A 24 -11.96 19.46 -18.49
N LYS A 25 -10.76 19.74 -17.93
CA LYS A 25 -9.56 19.99 -18.73
C LYS A 25 -9.08 18.67 -19.33
N ASP A 26 -8.94 18.62 -20.66
CA ASP A 26 -8.32 17.48 -21.32
C ASP A 26 -6.81 17.53 -21.11
N ILE A 27 -6.34 16.90 -20.03
CA ILE A 27 -4.93 16.79 -19.69
C ILE A 27 -4.31 15.72 -20.59
N GLN A 28 -3.39 16.15 -21.45
CA GLN A 28 -2.59 15.26 -22.29
C GLN A 28 -1.51 14.61 -21.42
N ILE A 29 -1.50 13.27 -21.39
CA ILE A 29 -0.50 12.52 -20.63
C ILE A 29 0.63 12.13 -21.59
N PRO A 30 1.86 12.65 -21.44
CA PRO A 30 2.99 12.24 -22.26
C PRO A 30 3.41 10.80 -21.94
N SER A 31 4.29 10.24 -22.78
CA SER A 31 4.78 8.86 -22.61
C SER A 31 5.63 8.66 -21.34
N ASP A 32 6.18 9.73 -20.79
CA ASP A 32 6.99 9.74 -19.59
C ASP A 32 6.55 10.89 -18.68
N ILE A 33 6.28 10.58 -17.42
CA ILE A 33 5.86 11.53 -16.39
C ILE A 33 6.64 11.24 -15.10
N PRO A 34 6.79 12.22 -14.20
CA PRO A 34 7.39 11.97 -12.89
C PRO A 34 6.68 10.83 -12.14
N HIS A 35 7.48 10.02 -11.46
CA HIS A 35 7.05 8.87 -10.66
C HIS A 35 7.23 9.12 -9.16
N GLY A 36 6.78 8.16 -8.35
CA GLY A 36 7.02 8.14 -6.91
C GLY A 36 8.51 8.03 -6.54
N ASP A 37 8.79 8.13 -5.25
CA ASP A 37 10.14 8.28 -4.70
C ASP A 37 10.81 6.98 -4.25
N MET A 38 10.31 5.82 -4.70
CA MET A 38 10.88 4.51 -4.41
C MET A 38 12.11 4.22 -5.28
N PRO A 39 13.30 3.97 -4.71
CA PRO A 39 14.50 3.73 -5.49
C PRO A 39 14.42 2.47 -6.36
N GLY A 40 14.66 2.63 -7.66
CA GLY A 40 14.75 1.52 -8.62
C GLY A 40 13.41 0.96 -9.11
N ASP A 41 12.30 1.62 -8.76
CA ASP A 41 10.99 1.27 -9.29
C ASP A 41 10.91 1.50 -10.80
N LYS A 42 10.15 0.62 -11.45
CA LYS A 42 9.83 0.69 -12.87
C LYS A 42 8.33 0.73 -12.99
N ILE A 43 7.81 1.85 -13.48
CA ILE A 43 6.38 2.08 -13.62
C ILE A 43 6.04 2.04 -15.11
N GLU A 44 5.06 1.22 -15.47
CA GLU A 44 4.56 1.12 -16.84
C GLU A 44 3.12 1.62 -16.89
N ILE A 45 2.94 2.82 -17.42
CA ILE A 45 1.62 3.46 -17.54
C ILE A 45 0.98 3.05 -18.86
N GLY A 46 -0.11 2.27 -18.77
CA GLY A 46 -0.95 1.91 -19.91
C GLY A 46 -2.25 2.70 -19.98
N GLU A 47 -3.00 2.52 -21.07
CA GLU A 47 -4.28 3.19 -21.31
C GLU A 47 -5.31 2.94 -20.21
N SER A 48 -5.34 1.73 -19.63
CA SER A 48 -6.24 1.39 -18.52
C SER A 48 -5.92 2.19 -17.26
N HIS A 49 -4.65 2.47 -16.99
CA HIS A 49 -4.23 3.32 -15.87
C HIS A 49 -4.67 4.77 -16.10
N ILE A 50 -4.45 5.29 -17.32
CA ILE A 50 -4.87 6.65 -17.70
C ILE A 50 -6.39 6.81 -17.58
N ALA A 51 -7.16 5.88 -18.13
CA ALA A 51 -8.62 5.91 -18.07
C ALA A 51 -9.11 5.91 -16.61
N LYS A 52 -8.52 5.05 -15.76
CA LYS A 52 -8.85 4.97 -14.34
C LYS A 52 -8.51 6.26 -13.60
N ALA A 53 -7.34 6.86 -13.84
CA ALA A 53 -6.96 8.14 -13.25
C ALA A 53 -7.91 9.27 -13.69
N LYS A 54 -8.30 9.32 -14.97
CA LYS A 54 -9.32 10.27 -15.48
C LYS A 54 -10.67 10.09 -14.81
N THR A 55 -11.08 8.87 -14.47
CA THR A 55 -12.31 8.63 -13.69
C THR A 55 -12.19 9.13 -12.24
N ILE A 56 -11.04 8.90 -11.60
CA ILE A 56 -10.80 9.29 -10.20
C ILE A 56 -10.70 10.80 -10.03
N PHE A 57 -10.03 11.47 -10.95
CA PHE A 57 -9.56 12.85 -10.79
C PHE A 57 -10.66 13.88 -10.47
N PRO A 58 -11.83 13.92 -11.15
CA PRO A 58 -12.88 14.86 -10.82
C PRO A 58 -13.41 14.67 -9.40
N ARG A 59 -13.63 13.42 -8.98
CA ARG A 59 -14.09 13.10 -7.63
C ARG A 59 -13.04 13.45 -6.58
N LEU A 60 -11.76 13.26 -6.90
CA LEU A 60 -10.67 13.66 -6.02
C LEU A 60 -10.64 15.18 -5.81
N LEU A 61 -10.81 15.99 -6.87
CA LEU A 61 -10.84 17.45 -6.76
C LEU A 61 -12.00 17.95 -5.86
N GLU A 62 -13.16 17.29 -5.91
CA GLU A 62 -14.29 17.61 -5.02
C GLU A 62 -13.92 17.42 -3.54
N GLU A 63 -13.26 16.32 -3.20
CA GLU A 63 -12.84 16.03 -1.83
C GLU A 63 -11.67 16.94 -1.40
N LEU A 64 -10.71 17.20 -2.28
CA LEU A 64 -9.59 18.13 -2.04
C LEU A 64 -10.07 19.54 -1.73
N THR A 65 -11.11 20.02 -2.42
CA THR A 65 -11.71 21.34 -2.15
C THR A 65 -12.16 21.45 -0.68
N LYS A 66 -12.79 20.40 -0.15
CA LYS A 66 -13.28 20.36 1.24
C LYS A 66 -12.13 20.30 2.24
N VAL A 67 -11.16 19.41 2.00
CA VAL A 67 -10.03 19.16 2.91
C VAL A 67 -9.11 20.37 2.99
N THR A 68 -8.72 20.93 1.84
CA THR A 68 -7.81 22.08 1.81
C THR A 68 -8.46 23.35 2.36
N ALA A 69 -9.78 23.53 2.22
CA ALA A 69 -10.50 24.64 2.85
C ALA A 69 -10.51 24.58 4.38
N ALA A 70 -10.43 23.38 4.96
CA ALA A 70 -10.39 23.18 6.40
C ALA A 70 -8.97 23.25 6.99
N ASN A 71 -7.92 23.18 6.15
CA ASN A 71 -6.52 23.24 6.59
C ASN A 71 -5.96 24.68 6.44
N PRO A 72 -5.38 25.29 7.48
CA PRO A 72 -4.90 26.68 7.43
C PRO A 72 -3.74 26.91 6.44
N TYR A 73 -3.06 25.85 6.00
CA TYR A 73 -2.00 25.88 5.01
C TYR A 73 -2.48 25.41 3.62
N GLY A 74 -3.78 25.12 3.46
CA GLY A 74 -4.33 24.61 2.20
C GLY A 74 -3.79 23.24 1.81
N ARG A 75 -3.35 22.43 2.78
CA ARG A 75 -2.70 21.13 2.53
C ARG A 75 -3.65 19.95 2.74
N ALA A 76 -3.42 18.90 1.95
CA ALA A 76 -4.17 17.65 2.02
C ALA A 76 -3.25 16.45 1.81
N VAL A 77 -3.53 15.36 2.52
CA VAL A 77 -2.88 14.06 2.32
C VAL A 77 -3.84 13.07 1.69
N ILE A 78 -3.42 12.46 0.60
CA ILE A 78 -4.15 11.40 -0.11
C ILE A 78 -3.37 10.12 0.06
N THR A 79 -4.07 8.98 0.16
CA THR A 79 -3.43 7.70 -0.11
C THR A 79 -4.04 7.02 -1.33
N VAL A 80 -3.20 6.36 -2.13
CA VAL A 80 -3.61 5.38 -3.14
C VAL A 80 -3.21 4.00 -2.62
N CYS A 81 -4.19 3.21 -2.21
CA CYS A 81 -3.98 1.90 -1.59
C CYS A 81 -4.67 0.77 -2.34
N GLY A 82 -4.25 -0.47 -2.08
CA GLY A 82 -4.74 -1.66 -2.77
C GLY A 82 -3.68 -2.76 -2.82
N GLY A 83 -4.07 -3.94 -3.31
CA GLY A 83 -3.20 -5.11 -3.37
C GLY A 83 -1.96 -4.91 -4.23
N SER A 84 -0.98 -5.82 -4.12
CA SER A 84 0.19 -5.80 -5.01
C SER A 84 -0.25 -5.98 -6.48
N GLY A 85 0.25 -5.12 -7.38
CA GLY A 85 -0.01 -5.17 -8.81
C GLY A 85 -1.33 -4.56 -9.30
N VAL A 86 -2.09 -3.86 -8.46
CA VAL A 86 -3.38 -3.23 -8.87
C VAL A 86 -3.23 -1.86 -9.56
N GLY A 87 -1.99 -1.36 -9.70
CA GLY A 87 -1.68 -0.09 -10.34
C GLY A 87 -1.51 1.11 -9.40
N LYS A 88 -1.09 0.91 -8.13
CA LYS A 88 -1.00 2.01 -7.14
C LYS A 88 -0.04 3.10 -7.57
N SER A 89 1.19 2.72 -7.90
CA SER A 89 2.28 3.63 -8.26
C SER A 89 1.97 4.38 -9.57
N GLU A 90 1.35 3.70 -10.54
CA GLU A 90 0.87 4.26 -11.80
C GLU A 90 -0.21 5.31 -11.57
N ILE A 91 -1.25 4.96 -10.79
CA ILE A 91 -2.37 5.87 -10.52
C ILE A 91 -1.91 7.06 -9.66
N ALA A 92 -1.06 6.84 -8.66
CA ALA A 92 -0.50 7.94 -7.87
C ALA A 92 0.32 8.92 -8.73
N SER A 93 1.18 8.40 -9.61
CA SER A 93 1.97 9.22 -10.54
C SER A 93 1.07 10.01 -11.50
N LEU A 94 0.03 9.38 -12.05
CA LEU A 94 -0.95 10.04 -12.93
C LEU A 94 -1.72 11.14 -12.20
N LEU A 95 -2.23 10.86 -11.01
CA LEU A 95 -2.95 11.86 -10.21
C LEU A 95 -2.05 13.03 -9.83
N SER A 96 -0.80 12.74 -9.45
CA SER A 96 0.21 13.76 -9.14
C SER A 96 0.51 14.65 -10.33
N TYR A 97 0.72 14.05 -11.50
CA TYR A 97 0.91 14.78 -12.76
C TYR A 97 -0.31 15.63 -13.13
N MET A 98 -1.52 15.07 -13.06
CA MET A 98 -2.76 15.78 -13.39
C MET A 98 -3.01 16.97 -12.44
N LEU A 99 -2.65 16.85 -11.15
CA LEU A 99 -2.69 17.96 -10.20
C LEU A 99 -1.70 19.07 -10.59
N GLU A 100 -0.45 18.72 -10.90
CA GLU A 100 0.60 19.68 -11.30
C GLU A 100 0.24 20.43 -12.59
N GLU A 101 -0.25 19.72 -13.62
CA GLU A 101 -0.76 20.30 -14.87
C GLU A 101 -2.00 21.19 -14.65
N SER A 102 -2.64 21.05 -13.50
CA SER A 102 -3.77 21.85 -13.04
C SER A 102 -3.34 23.01 -12.12
N GLY A 103 -2.04 23.21 -11.90
CA GLY A 103 -1.50 24.25 -11.02
C GLY A 103 -1.60 23.94 -9.53
N ILE A 104 -1.91 22.69 -9.17
CA ILE A 104 -1.95 22.18 -7.80
C ILE A 104 -0.67 21.38 -7.58
N GLY A 105 0.27 21.96 -6.84
CA GLY A 105 1.53 21.31 -6.55
C GLY A 105 1.32 20.03 -5.73
N SER A 106 1.93 18.95 -6.18
CA SER A 106 1.84 17.65 -5.52
C SER A 106 3.18 16.91 -5.45
N TYR A 107 3.25 15.96 -4.53
CA TYR A 107 4.39 15.06 -4.40
C TYR A 107 3.90 13.63 -4.15
N THR A 108 4.55 12.65 -4.77
CA THR A 108 4.23 11.23 -4.59
C THR A 108 5.30 10.54 -3.75
N MET A 109 4.91 10.10 -2.57
CA MET A 109 5.71 9.37 -1.60
C MET A 109 5.33 7.89 -1.65
N SER A 110 6.32 7.00 -1.65
CA SER A 110 6.12 5.56 -1.53
C SER A 110 6.21 5.13 -0.07
N GLY A 111 5.20 4.40 0.40
CA GLY A 111 5.24 3.78 1.72
C GLY A 111 6.23 2.62 1.81
N ASP A 112 6.68 2.06 0.68
CA ASP A 112 7.61 0.92 0.63
C ASP A 112 9.05 1.31 1.03
N ASN A 113 9.32 2.61 1.17
CA ASN A 113 10.54 3.12 1.79
C ASN A 113 10.58 2.87 3.31
N TYR A 114 9.44 2.61 3.98
CA TYR A 114 9.32 2.69 5.44
C TYR A 114 9.32 1.38 6.27
N PRO A 115 9.37 0.15 5.71
CA PRO A 115 9.63 -1.04 6.52
C PRO A 115 10.87 -0.90 7.41
N HIS A 116 10.89 -1.61 8.54
CA HIS A 116 12.05 -1.61 9.45
C HIS A 116 13.30 -2.27 8.84
N ARG A 117 13.12 -3.03 7.75
CA ARG A 117 14.14 -3.83 7.09
C ARG A 117 14.07 -3.64 5.58
N ILE A 118 15.22 -3.70 4.92
CA ILE A 118 15.30 -3.80 3.45
C ILE A 118 14.51 -5.03 2.95
N PRO A 119 14.05 -5.05 1.68
CA PRO A 119 13.12 -6.06 1.18
C PRO A 119 13.54 -7.52 1.47
N MET A 120 14.80 -7.87 1.22
CA MET A 120 15.31 -9.23 1.44
C MET A 120 15.19 -9.67 2.91
N TYR A 121 15.55 -8.81 3.86
CA TYR A 121 15.47 -9.14 5.28
C TYR A 121 14.03 -9.05 5.80
N ASN A 122 13.19 -8.20 5.22
CA ASN A 122 11.79 -8.15 5.59
C ASN A 122 11.07 -9.45 5.19
N ASP A 123 11.32 -9.97 3.98
CA ASP A 123 10.78 -11.26 3.55
C ASP A 123 11.30 -12.43 4.39
N ALA A 124 12.58 -12.40 4.78
CA ALA A 124 13.14 -13.38 5.70
C ALA A 124 12.47 -13.33 7.10
N GLU A 125 12.20 -12.13 7.62
CA GLU A 125 11.53 -11.96 8.92
C GLU A 125 10.09 -12.44 8.90
N ARG A 126 9.35 -12.18 7.80
CA ARG A 126 7.99 -12.72 7.60
C ARG A 126 8.01 -14.24 7.68
N LEU A 127 8.92 -14.90 6.96
CA LEU A 127 9.05 -16.35 6.97
C LEU A 127 9.49 -16.88 8.34
N HIS A 128 10.44 -16.21 8.98
CA HIS A 128 10.89 -16.55 10.32
C HIS A 128 9.74 -16.50 11.33
N THR A 129 8.99 -15.40 11.35
CA THR A 129 7.82 -15.19 12.23
C THR A 129 6.79 -16.30 12.03
N PHE A 130 6.43 -16.58 10.78
CA PHE A 130 5.52 -17.68 10.45
C PHE A 130 6.01 -19.01 11.03
N ARG A 131 7.24 -19.42 10.73
CA ARG A 131 7.79 -20.71 11.17
C ARG A 131 7.95 -20.80 12.69
N GLN A 132 8.37 -19.72 13.34
CA GLN A 132 8.52 -19.67 14.79
C GLN A 132 7.17 -19.91 15.49
N CYS A 133 6.13 -19.18 15.07
CA CYS A 133 4.79 -19.35 15.60
C CYS A 133 4.20 -20.72 15.26
N ALA A 134 4.45 -21.23 14.06
CA ALA A 134 3.96 -22.52 13.61
C ALA A 134 4.55 -23.70 14.40
N ILE A 135 5.87 -23.70 14.64
CA ILE A 135 6.55 -24.70 15.48
C ILE A 135 6.02 -24.65 16.93
N ARG A 136 5.80 -23.46 17.47
CA ARG A 136 5.16 -23.31 18.79
C ARG A 136 3.74 -23.86 18.79
N GLY A 137 2.96 -23.60 17.73
CA GLY A 137 1.62 -24.14 17.55
C GLY A 137 1.57 -25.67 17.60
N MET A 138 2.57 -26.35 17.03
CA MET A 138 2.68 -27.80 17.16
C MET A 138 2.88 -28.27 18.61
N VAL A 139 3.66 -27.53 19.41
CA VAL A 139 3.85 -27.85 20.83
C VAL A 139 2.54 -27.65 21.58
N ASP A 140 1.92 -26.48 21.42
CA ASP A 140 0.66 -26.12 22.10
C ASP A 140 -0.50 -27.05 21.70
N GLY A 141 -0.51 -27.52 20.44
CA GLY A 141 -1.47 -28.48 19.91
C GLY A 141 -1.16 -29.96 20.20
N GLY A 142 -0.08 -30.27 20.95
CA GLY A 142 0.31 -31.65 21.27
C GLY A 142 0.82 -32.48 20.06
N ALA A 143 1.13 -31.82 18.95
CA ALA A 143 1.61 -32.42 17.71
C ALA A 143 3.14 -32.53 17.63
N MET A 144 3.88 -31.90 18.55
CA MET A 144 5.35 -31.90 18.51
C MET A 144 5.94 -33.27 18.89
N ASN A 145 6.59 -33.92 17.93
CA ASN A 145 7.42 -35.11 18.13
C ASN A 145 8.46 -35.20 17.00
N ALA A 146 9.42 -36.13 17.11
CA ALA A 146 10.53 -36.26 16.17
C ALA A 146 10.09 -36.58 14.72
N GLU A 147 9.03 -37.38 14.54
CA GLU A 147 8.50 -37.75 13.22
C GLU A 147 7.85 -36.55 12.53
N ASN A 148 6.95 -35.86 13.25
CA ASN A 148 6.25 -34.68 12.75
C ASN A 148 7.24 -33.54 12.45
N LEU A 149 8.22 -33.31 13.34
CA LEU A 149 9.25 -32.29 13.13
C LEU A 149 10.07 -32.57 11.86
N LYS A 150 10.48 -33.83 11.65
CA LYS A 150 11.22 -34.20 10.45
C LYS A 150 10.41 -33.92 9.18
N LYS A 151 9.13 -34.26 9.17
CA LYS A 151 8.24 -33.98 8.03
C LYS A 151 8.08 -32.48 7.76
N VAL A 152 7.94 -31.68 8.82
CA VAL A 152 7.91 -30.21 8.69
C VAL A 152 9.22 -29.67 8.13
N GLN A 153 10.39 -30.17 8.57
CA GLN A 153 11.69 -29.74 8.05
C GLN A 153 11.83 -30.05 6.56
N GLU A 154 11.40 -31.23 6.12
CA GLU A 154 11.37 -31.58 4.69
C GLU A 154 10.51 -30.59 3.88
N TRP A 155 9.33 -30.21 4.37
CA TRP A 155 8.50 -29.18 3.73
C TRP A 155 9.10 -27.78 3.79
N GLN A 156 9.80 -27.43 4.87
CA GLN A 156 10.48 -26.13 5.01
C GLN A 156 11.62 -25.97 4.01
N GLU A 157 12.40 -27.02 3.79
CA GLU A 157 13.48 -27.06 2.79
C GLU A 157 12.94 -26.92 1.36
N GLN A 158 11.74 -27.47 1.12
CA GLN A 158 11.03 -27.37 -0.17
C GLN A 158 10.29 -26.03 -0.35
N GLY A 159 10.15 -25.24 0.71
CA GLY A 159 9.33 -24.01 0.70
C GLY A 159 7.83 -24.27 0.57
N ASP A 160 7.38 -25.45 1.00
CA ASP A 160 5.99 -25.93 0.87
C ASP A 160 5.28 -26.05 2.24
N ASP A 161 5.91 -25.58 3.32
CA ASP A 161 5.39 -25.67 4.69
C ASP A 161 4.21 -24.74 5.01
N ALA A 162 3.80 -23.90 4.06
CA ALA A 162 2.56 -23.12 4.13
C ALA A 162 1.41 -23.73 3.31
N ASN A 163 1.62 -24.91 2.71
CA ASN A 163 0.63 -25.57 1.87
C ASN A 163 -0.45 -26.27 2.72
N ALA A 164 -1.68 -25.79 2.61
CA ALA A 164 -2.81 -26.33 3.35
C ALA A 164 -3.18 -27.78 2.97
N GLU A 165 -2.75 -28.26 1.80
CA GLU A 165 -3.01 -29.63 1.36
C GLU A 165 -2.38 -30.68 2.29
N HIS A 166 -1.24 -30.36 2.90
CA HIS A 166 -0.57 -31.25 3.86
C HIS A 166 -1.45 -31.60 5.06
N ALA A 167 -2.33 -30.68 5.48
CA ALA A 167 -3.21 -30.90 6.62
C ALA A 167 -4.32 -31.92 6.34
N LYS A 168 -4.65 -32.20 5.07
CA LYS A 168 -5.65 -33.22 4.69
C LYS A 168 -5.18 -34.63 5.02
N GLU A 169 -3.90 -34.90 4.78
CA GLU A 169 -3.28 -36.20 5.07
C GLU A 169 -2.63 -36.24 6.46
N ASN A 170 -2.36 -35.08 7.05
CA ASN A 170 -1.69 -34.94 8.34
C ASN A 170 -2.49 -34.01 9.26
N PRO A 171 -3.57 -34.48 9.92
CA PRO A 171 -4.45 -33.61 10.71
C PRO A 171 -3.73 -32.80 11.80
N TRP A 172 -2.64 -33.33 12.35
CA TRP A 172 -1.79 -32.65 13.33
C TRP A 172 -1.15 -31.36 12.80
N PHE A 173 -0.96 -31.25 11.48
CA PHE A 173 -0.32 -30.10 10.83
C PHE A 173 -1.20 -28.85 10.81
N SER A 174 -2.51 -28.99 11.05
CA SER A 174 -3.40 -27.84 11.26
C SER A 174 -2.89 -26.91 12.37
N SER A 175 -2.37 -27.45 13.47
CA SER A 175 -1.79 -26.67 14.57
C SER A 175 -0.58 -25.83 14.14
N TYR A 176 0.23 -26.32 13.18
CA TYR A 176 1.35 -25.60 12.59
C TYR A 176 0.83 -24.44 11.73
N LEU A 177 -0.06 -24.73 10.78
CA LEU A 177 -0.57 -23.74 9.83
C LEU A 177 -1.34 -22.61 10.51
N GLU A 178 -2.27 -22.93 11.42
CA GLU A 178 -3.11 -21.92 12.08
C GLU A 178 -2.28 -21.01 12.97
N ALA A 179 -1.34 -21.56 13.76
CA ALA A 179 -0.48 -20.75 14.62
C ALA A 179 0.49 -19.90 13.79
N GLY A 180 1.06 -20.46 12.71
CA GLY A 180 1.91 -19.72 11.78
C GLY A 180 1.17 -18.56 11.11
N LYS A 181 -0.01 -18.82 10.52
CA LYS A 181 -0.86 -17.82 9.88
C LYS A 181 -1.28 -16.73 10.87
N LYS A 182 -1.63 -17.11 12.09
CA LYS A 182 -1.96 -16.15 13.16
C LYS A 182 -0.77 -15.26 13.50
N GLY A 183 0.39 -15.84 13.78
CA GLY A 183 1.60 -15.08 14.12
C GLY A 183 2.04 -14.14 13.00
N LEU A 184 2.00 -14.61 11.76
CA LEU A 184 2.27 -13.76 10.60
C LEU A 184 1.25 -12.62 10.46
N SER A 185 -0.04 -12.87 10.70
CA SER A 185 -1.08 -11.83 10.66
C SER A 185 -0.89 -10.74 11.73
N GLU A 186 -0.35 -11.11 12.89
CA GLU A 186 0.01 -10.18 13.97
C GLU A 186 1.24 -9.32 13.66
N TYR A 187 2.14 -9.79 12.77
CA TYR A 187 3.31 -9.04 12.31
C TYR A 187 3.04 -8.19 11.06
N LEU A 188 2.48 -8.81 10.01
CA LEU A 188 2.32 -8.25 8.68
C LEU A 188 1.42 -7.01 8.66
N GLY A 189 1.86 -5.91 8.05
CA GLY A 189 1.14 -4.65 7.97
C GLY A 189 0.89 -3.99 9.33
N THR A 190 1.75 -4.24 10.32
CA THR A 190 1.66 -3.67 11.67
C THR A 190 2.92 -2.85 12.01
N PRO A 191 2.92 -2.09 13.12
CA PRO A 191 4.11 -1.40 13.60
C PRO A 191 5.32 -2.29 13.87
N ALA A 192 5.13 -3.61 14.01
CA ALA A 192 6.25 -4.56 14.16
C ALA A 192 7.02 -4.78 12.85
N GLU A 193 6.36 -4.61 11.70
CA GLU A 193 6.98 -4.74 10.38
C GLU A 193 7.42 -3.39 9.80
N THR A 194 6.62 -2.36 10.03
CA THR A 194 6.80 -1.05 9.37
C THR A 194 6.75 0.11 10.36
N ASP A 195 7.56 1.13 10.12
CA ASP A 195 7.54 2.36 10.88
C ASP A 195 6.40 3.30 10.45
N PHE A 196 5.16 2.94 10.81
CA PHE A 196 4.00 3.80 10.60
C PHE A 196 4.10 5.14 11.34
N ALA A 197 4.79 5.17 12.49
CA ALA A 197 4.94 6.38 13.28
C ALA A 197 5.81 7.40 12.55
N GLU A 198 6.86 6.94 11.88
CA GLU A 198 7.68 7.76 10.99
C GLU A 198 6.82 8.40 9.89
N VAL A 199 6.08 7.58 9.14
CA VAL A 199 5.19 8.04 8.06
C VAL A 199 4.15 9.04 8.57
N ASP A 200 3.41 8.70 9.62
CA ASP A 200 2.36 9.57 10.17
C ASP A 200 2.93 10.91 10.64
N SER A 201 4.16 10.93 11.18
CA SER A 201 4.84 12.16 11.55
C SER A 201 5.22 13.05 10.35
N ILE A 202 5.61 12.45 9.21
CA ILE A 202 5.84 13.18 7.95
C ILE A 202 4.54 13.82 7.47
N LEU A 203 3.46 13.03 7.45
CA LEU A 203 2.14 13.49 7.02
C LEU A 203 1.62 14.62 7.91
N ALA A 204 1.80 14.52 9.23
CA ALA A 204 1.44 15.56 10.18
C ALA A 204 2.25 16.84 9.94
N ALA A 205 3.57 16.73 9.77
CA ALA A 205 4.43 17.86 9.48
C ALA A 205 4.06 18.55 8.16
N PHE A 206 3.72 17.77 7.13
CA PHE A 206 3.17 18.30 5.89
C PHE A 206 1.91 19.11 6.17
N LYS A 207 0.90 18.54 6.84
CA LYS A 207 -0.36 19.25 7.10
C LYS A 207 -0.21 20.48 8.00
N ASP A 208 0.82 20.52 8.84
CA ASP A 208 1.21 21.65 9.69
C ASP A 208 2.09 22.71 8.98
N GLY A 209 2.19 22.62 7.65
CA GLY A 209 2.77 23.67 6.82
C GLY A 209 4.28 23.60 6.64
N ALA A 210 4.95 22.48 6.99
CA ALA A 210 6.39 22.31 6.78
C ALA A 210 6.85 22.70 5.36
N ASP A 211 7.77 23.65 5.23
CA ASP A 211 8.29 24.12 3.95
C ASP A 211 9.16 23.10 3.21
N LYS A 212 9.64 22.09 3.93
CA LYS A 212 10.38 20.94 3.42
C LYS A 212 10.12 19.71 4.28
N LEU A 213 10.45 18.54 3.77
CA LEU A 213 10.38 17.27 4.50
C LEU A 213 11.63 16.44 4.27
N TRP A 214 12.04 15.68 5.28
CA TRP A 214 13.05 14.64 5.12
C TRP A 214 12.35 13.33 4.80
N LEU A 215 12.57 12.79 3.60
CA LEU A 215 11.92 11.57 3.15
C LEU A 215 12.95 10.45 2.98
N LYS A 216 12.69 9.31 3.59
CA LYS A 216 13.55 8.14 3.55
C LYS A 216 13.57 7.55 2.13
N ARG A 217 14.74 7.05 1.74
CA ARG A 217 14.97 6.26 0.53
C ARG A 217 15.59 4.96 0.96
N MET A 218 14.95 3.85 0.62
CA MET A 218 15.44 2.52 0.94
C MET A 218 15.54 1.69 -0.34
N GLY A 219 16.76 1.36 -0.72
CA GLY A 219 17.04 0.42 -1.78
C GLY A 219 16.99 -1.03 -1.31
N ARG A 220 17.64 -1.90 -2.09
CA ARG A 220 17.56 -3.36 -1.91
C ARG A 220 18.72 -3.95 -1.12
N ASP A 221 19.76 -3.17 -0.88
CA ASP A 221 20.97 -3.57 -0.15
C ASP A 221 21.20 -2.68 1.08
N GLU A 222 22.08 -3.13 1.98
CA GLU A 222 22.34 -2.47 3.26
C GLU A 222 22.96 -1.07 3.14
N CYS A 223 23.59 -0.74 2.01
CA CYS A 223 24.27 0.54 1.80
C CYS A 223 23.36 1.58 1.12
N THR A 224 22.20 1.17 0.61
CA THR A 224 21.27 2.04 -0.13
C THR A 224 20.17 2.52 0.82
N LEU A 225 20.53 3.36 1.79
CA LEU A 225 19.62 3.96 2.76
C LEU A 225 20.03 5.41 3.08
N TRP A 226 19.16 6.37 2.79
CA TRP A 226 19.41 7.79 3.08
C TRP A 226 18.09 8.57 3.24
N TYR A 227 18.19 9.87 3.52
CA TYR A 227 17.05 10.79 3.49
C TYR A 227 17.32 11.90 2.48
N ASP A 228 16.33 12.19 1.64
CA ASP A 228 16.32 13.39 0.80
C ASP A 228 15.63 14.53 1.53
N GLU A 229 16.19 15.74 1.43
CA GLU A 229 15.47 16.97 1.76
C GLU A 229 14.63 17.37 0.55
N VAL A 230 13.31 17.32 0.69
CA VAL A 230 12.36 17.61 -0.39
C VAL A 230 11.64 18.92 -0.10
N ASP A 231 11.69 19.86 -1.05
CA ASP A 231 10.98 21.14 -0.99
C ASP A 231 9.46 20.93 -1.10
N MET A 232 8.73 21.41 -0.10
CA MET A 232 7.27 21.35 0.02
C MET A 232 6.62 22.74 -0.06
N SER A 233 7.41 23.79 -0.30
CA SER A 233 6.95 25.19 -0.25
C SER A 233 5.82 25.49 -1.25
N LYS A 234 5.82 24.81 -2.39
CA LYS A 234 4.83 24.93 -3.46
C LYS A 234 3.88 23.74 -3.56
N LYS A 235 3.85 22.86 -2.55
CA LYS A 235 3.08 21.61 -2.58
C LYS A 235 1.85 21.73 -1.68
N GLN A 236 0.67 21.52 -2.26
CA GLN A 236 -0.62 21.47 -1.56
C GLN A 236 -1.03 20.03 -1.26
N VAL A 237 -0.60 19.08 -2.08
CA VAL A 237 -1.03 17.68 -1.96
C VAL A 237 0.15 16.75 -1.78
N LEU A 238 0.12 15.92 -0.74
CA LEU A 238 1.04 14.80 -0.57
C LEU A 238 0.28 13.50 -0.83
N ILE A 239 0.70 12.74 -1.83
CA ILE A 239 0.12 11.45 -2.19
C ILE A 239 1.03 10.36 -1.64
N ILE A 240 0.50 9.50 -0.77
CA ILE A 240 1.17 8.27 -0.36
C ILE A 240 0.60 7.07 -1.11
N GLU A 241 1.39 6.49 -2.00
CA GLU A 241 1.06 5.22 -2.62
C GLU A 241 1.56 4.09 -1.73
N TRP A 242 0.64 3.21 -1.30
CA TRP A 242 1.02 2.13 -0.41
C TRP A 242 -0.07 1.07 -0.21
N THR A 243 0.31 -0.20 -0.04
CA THR A 243 -0.63 -1.27 0.33
C THR A 243 -1.31 -0.98 1.68
N HIS A 244 -0.56 -0.50 2.67
CA HIS A 244 -1.09 -0.21 4.01
C HIS A 244 -1.62 1.22 4.17
N GLY A 245 -1.80 1.95 3.07
CA GLY A 245 -2.17 3.37 3.04
C GLY A 245 -3.42 3.75 3.84
N ASN A 246 -4.36 2.81 3.99
CA ASN A 246 -5.63 3.02 4.69
C ASN A 246 -5.69 2.31 6.06
N THR A 247 -4.55 2.01 6.68
CA THR A 247 -4.47 1.37 8.01
C THR A 247 -4.98 2.28 9.14
N ASP A 248 -5.31 1.72 10.31
CA ASP A 248 -5.64 2.49 11.53
C ASP A 248 -4.39 3.07 12.21
N CYS A 249 -3.20 2.64 11.79
CA CYS A 249 -1.93 3.17 12.30
C CYS A 249 -1.58 4.55 11.73
N MET A 250 -2.28 5.03 10.69
CA MET A 250 -2.10 6.35 10.10
C MET A 250 -3.36 7.18 10.30
N LYS A 251 -3.18 8.40 10.79
CA LYS A 251 -4.27 9.31 11.18
C LYS A 251 -4.36 10.53 10.27
N GLU A 252 -3.28 10.85 9.59
CA GLU A 252 -3.16 12.10 8.86
C GLU A 252 -3.69 12.05 7.43
N VAL A 253 -4.06 10.86 6.94
CA VAL A 253 -4.66 10.69 5.61
C VAL A 253 -6.07 11.29 5.58
N ASP A 254 -6.30 12.26 4.69
CA ASP A 254 -7.60 12.92 4.54
C ASP A 254 -8.50 12.19 3.53
N ILE A 255 -7.91 11.67 2.45
CA ILE A 255 -8.64 11.06 1.33
C ILE A 255 -8.02 9.70 0.97
N PRO A 256 -8.55 8.59 1.51
CA PRO A 256 -8.14 7.27 1.07
C PRO A 256 -8.84 6.84 -0.22
N ILE A 257 -8.03 6.52 -1.23
CA ILE A 257 -8.44 5.95 -2.51
C ILE A 257 -8.07 4.47 -2.50
N LEU A 258 -9.07 3.59 -2.60
CA LEU A 258 -8.87 2.14 -2.67
C LEU A 258 -9.00 1.68 -4.12
N LEU A 259 -7.91 1.15 -4.67
CA LEU A 259 -7.91 0.41 -5.92
C LEU A 259 -8.25 -1.05 -5.62
N ASN A 260 -9.47 -1.45 -5.97
CA ASN A 260 -9.97 -2.79 -5.71
C ASN A 260 -9.57 -3.77 -6.82
N SER A 261 -9.24 -4.99 -6.40
CA SER A 261 -9.14 -6.18 -7.25
C SER A 261 -9.73 -7.34 -6.44
N THR A 262 -10.63 -8.10 -7.06
CA THR A 262 -11.24 -9.26 -6.40
C THR A 262 -10.21 -10.39 -6.20
N PRO A 263 -10.44 -11.34 -5.28
CA PRO A 263 -9.55 -12.49 -5.13
C PRO A 263 -9.36 -13.28 -6.43
N GLN A 264 -10.43 -13.45 -7.22
CA GLN A 264 -10.38 -14.14 -8.50
C GLN A 264 -9.52 -13.38 -9.53
N GLU A 265 -9.74 -12.08 -9.68
CA GLU A 265 -8.96 -11.25 -10.60
C GLU A 265 -7.48 -11.22 -10.22
N THR A 266 -7.20 -11.24 -8.92
CA THR A 266 -5.85 -11.28 -8.37
C THR A 266 -5.19 -12.63 -8.65
N LEU A 267 -5.93 -13.74 -8.53
CA LEU A 267 -5.46 -15.08 -8.92
C LEU A 267 -5.21 -15.20 -10.43
N GLU A 268 -6.07 -14.63 -11.27
CA GLU A 268 -5.92 -14.62 -12.73
C GLU A 268 -4.66 -13.85 -13.16
N HIS A 269 -4.44 -12.66 -12.58
CA HIS A 269 -3.22 -11.88 -12.80
C HIS A 269 -1.96 -12.63 -12.34
N ARG A 270 -2.04 -13.40 -11.24
CA ARG A 270 -0.93 -14.25 -10.80
C ARG A 270 -0.68 -15.42 -11.75
N ARG A 271 -1.73 -16.07 -12.25
CA ARG A 271 -1.63 -17.16 -13.24
C ARG A 271 -1.01 -16.69 -14.56
N SER A 272 -1.28 -15.46 -15.00
CA SER A 272 -0.62 -14.93 -16.20
C SER A 272 0.87 -14.69 -15.95
N ARG A 273 1.26 -14.10 -14.81
CA ARG A 273 2.68 -13.92 -14.46
C ARG A 273 3.43 -15.24 -14.25
N ALA A 274 2.78 -16.24 -13.65
CA ALA A 274 3.35 -17.57 -13.43
C ALA A 274 3.65 -18.33 -14.74
N ARG A 275 2.97 -18.00 -15.86
CA ARG A 275 3.30 -18.54 -17.19
C ARG A 275 4.61 -17.97 -17.74
N ASP A 276 5.02 -16.80 -17.26
CA ASP A 276 6.24 -16.09 -17.69
C ASP A 276 7.42 -16.27 -16.70
N GLY A 277 7.23 -16.97 -15.57
CA GLY A 277 8.28 -17.30 -14.58
C GLY A 277 7.74 -17.60 -13.18
N LYS A 278 8.52 -18.36 -12.37
CA LYS A 278 8.24 -18.99 -11.04
C LYS A 278 6.84 -18.74 -10.42
N VAL A 279 6.11 -19.84 -10.22
CA VAL A 279 4.85 -19.89 -9.45
C VAL A 279 5.04 -19.34 -8.04
N ASP A 280 4.09 -18.50 -7.57
CA ASP A 280 4.06 -18.02 -6.18
C ASP A 280 4.09 -19.19 -5.20
N SER A 281 4.99 -19.15 -4.21
CA SER A 281 5.06 -20.20 -3.19
C SER A 281 3.78 -20.21 -2.32
N PRO A 282 3.43 -21.33 -1.66
CA PRO A 282 2.33 -21.36 -0.69
C PRO A 282 2.45 -20.28 0.38
N PHE A 283 3.67 -19.98 0.82
CA PHE A 283 3.93 -18.93 1.80
C PHE A 283 3.63 -17.54 1.24
N THR A 284 4.10 -17.23 0.02
CA THR A 284 3.79 -15.97 -0.68
C THR A 284 2.28 -15.80 -0.85
N MET A 285 1.57 -16.87 -1.19
CA MET A 285 0.11 -16.85 -1.31
C MET A 285 -0.57 -16.52 0.02
N MET A 286 -0.10 -17.07 1.14
CA MET A 286 -0.59 -16.76 2.48
C MET A 286 -0.36 -15.29 2.85
N VAL A 287 0.84 -14.74 2.59
CA VAL A 287 1.14 -13.31 2.81
C VAL A 287 0.13 -12.44 2.08
N LEU A 288 -0.06 -12.69 0.78
CA LEU A 288 -0.97 -11.91 -0.05
C LEU A 288 -2.44 -12.04 0.38
N GLU A 289 -2.87 -13.21 0.86
CA GLU A 289 -4.21 -13.40 1.43
C GLU A 289 -4.39 -12.54 2.69
N LEU A 290 -3.39 -12.53 3.59
CA LEU A 290 -3.42 -11.72 4.80
C LEU A 290 -3.43 -10.22 4.50
N GLU A 291 -2.65 -9.75 3.52
CA GLU A 291 -2.70 -8.36 3.05
C GLU A 291 -4.08 -8.00 2.50
N GLN A 292 -4.67 -8.87 1.67
CA GLN A 292 -6.00 -8.66 1.13
C GLN A 292 -7.06 -8.57 2.23
N ASN A 293 -6.97 -9.44 3.25
CA ASN A 293 -7.88 -9.40 4.40
C ASN A 293 -7.77 -8.07 5.18
N LYS A 294 -6.54 -7.56 5.35
CA LYS A 294 -6.32 -6.25 5.98
C LYS A 294 -6.87 -5.10 5.14
N LEU A 295 -6.71 -5.14 3.82
CA LEU A 295 -7.32 -4.16 2.90
C LEU A 295 -8.85 -4.19 2.99
N MET A 296 -9.46 -5.38 2.98
CA MET A 296 -10.93 -5.54 3.11
C MET A 296 -11.45 -4.98 4.42
N ALA A 297 -10.77 -5.25 5.54
CA ALA A 297 -11.15 -4.75 6.85
C ALA A 297 -11.18 -3.20 6.90
N GLN A 298 -10.31 -2.55 6.13
CA GLN A 298 -10.18 -1.09 6.12
C GLN A 298 -10.95 -0.39 4.99
N ALA A 299 -11.52 -1.13 4.04
CA ALA A 299 -12.16 -0.58 2.85
C ALA A 299 -13.31 0.40 3.15
N HIS A 300 -14.00 0.23 4.28
CA HIS A 300 -15.09 1.11 4.73
C HIS A 300 -14.64 2.56 4.98
N LYS A 301 -13.34 2.83 5.18
CA LYS A 301 -12.78 4.16 5.39
C LYS A 301 -12.49 4.90 4.08
N ALA A 302 -12.45 4.20 2.94
CA ALA A 302 -12.13 4.78 1.65
C ALA A 302 -13.16 5.83 1.24
N LYS A 303 -12.68 7.01 0.80
CA LYS A 303 -13.52 8.08 0.23
C LYS A 303 -13.85 7.81 -1.23
N ILE A 304 -12.96 7.10 -1.92
CA ILE A 304 -13.10 6.70 -3.32
C ILE A 304 -12.69 5.24 -3.42
N ILE A 305 -13.61 4.38 -3.86
CA ILE A 305 -13.31 2.97 -4.16
C ILE A 305 -13.41 2.80 -5.66
N VAL A 306 -12.40 2.20 -6.27
CA VAL A 306 -12.30 2.06 -7.72
C VAL A 306 -12.22 0.58 -8.07
N SER A 307 -13.12 0.10 -8.92
CA SER A 307 -13.11 -1.28 -9.41
C SER A 307 -11.88 -1.55 -10.30
N LYS A 308 -11.64 -2.82 -10.62
CA LYS A 308 -10.57 -3.19 -11.57
C LYS A 308 -10.79 -2.52 -12.92
N GLN A 309 -12.05 -2.43 -13.35
CA GLN A 309 -12.52 -1.83 -14.61
C GLN A 309 -12.42 -0.29 -14.62
N GLY A 310 -12.10 0.33 -13.48
CA GLY A 310 -11.91 1.78 -13.38
C GLY A 310 -13.17 2.57 -13.06
N GLU A 311 -14.21 1.91 -12.55
CA GLU A 311 -15.45 2.54 -12.11
C GLU A 311 -15.36 2.93 -10.63
N ILE A 312 -15.89 4.10 -10.26
CA ILE A 312 -16.07 4.45 -8.84
C ILE A 312 -17.30 3.72 -8.33
N ILE A 313 -17.13 2.95 -7.26
CA ILE A 313 -18.19 2.13 -6.66
C ILE A 313 -18.46 2.54 -5.22
N SER A 314 -19.69 2.27 -4.77
CA SER A 314 -20.05 2.42 -3.36
C SER A 314 -19.41 1.34 -2.50
N TYR A 315 -19.33 1.55 -1.18
CA TYR A 315 -18.89 0.50 -0.27
C TYR A 315 -19.85 -0.70 -0.26
N ASP A 316 -21.14 -0.50 -0.50
CA ASP A 316 -22.10 -1.60 -0.61
C ASP A 316 -21.88 -2.44 -1.87
N ASP A 317 -21.53 -1.83 -2.99
CA ASP A 317 -21.19 -2.55 -4.21
C ASP A 317 -19.82 -3.24 -4.10
N TYR A 318 -18.87 -2.62 -3.42
CA TYR A 318 -17.62 -3.25 -3.04
C TYR A 318 -17.84 -4.54 -2.24
N LYS A 319 -18.69 -4.51 -1.21
CA LYS A 319 -19.03 -5.69 -0.40
C LYS A 319 -19.59 -6.82 -1.27
N LYS A 320 -20.54 -6.51 -2.16
CA LYS A 320 -21.10 -7.49 -3.13
C LYS A 320 -20.02 -8.09 -4.02
N LEU A 321 -19.09 -7.29 -4.54
CA LEU A 321 -17.99 -7.75 -5.39
C LEU A 321 -16.99 -8.63 -4.63
N MET A 322 -16.76 -8.34 -3.35
CA MET A 322 -15.83 -9.08 -2.50
C MET A 322 -16.44 -10.31 -1.82
N GLY A 323 -17.77 -10.47 -1.91
CA GLY A 323 -18.50 -11.58 -1.29
C GLY A 323 -18.55 -11.49 0.24
N ILE A 324 -18.60 -10.27 0.79
CA ILE A 324 -18.66 -9.97 2.22
C ILE A 324 -19.94 -9.22 2.59
#